data_AF-A0A5K0XA34-F1
#
_entry.id   AF-A0A5K0XA34-F1
#
_cell.length_a   1.000
_cell.length_b   1.000
_cell.length_c   1.000
_cell.angle_alpha   90.00
_cell.angle_beta   90.00
_cell.angle_gamma   90.00
#
_symmetry.space_group_name_H-M   'P 1'
#
loop_
_entity.id
_entity.type
_entity.pdbx_description
1 polymer ?
#
loop_
_entity_poly.entity_id
_entity_poly.type
_entity_poly.pdbx_seq_one_letter_code
_entity_poly.pdbx_strand_id
1 'polypeptide(L)'
;GKAIINAIEKKLGLTSEQAEPSKMTLYRFGNTSVSSIWYQLCYIEAKGRMKKGDRVWQIAYGSGFKCNSVVWKCVSELKKDVKNAWSDRIHQYPVEVPNLLDY
;
A
#
# COMPACT_ATOMS: atom_id res chain seq x y z
N GLY A 1 2.49 7.01 8.04
CA GLY A 1 1.43 7.48 8.96
C GLY A 1 0.31 8.17 8.18
N LYS A 2 -0.90 8.24 8.74
CA LYS A 2 -2.13 8.68 8.04
C LYS A 2 -1.99 10.06 7.39
N ALA A 3 -1.46 11.05 8.12
CA ALA A 3 -1.27 12.41 7.61
C ALA A 3 -0.37 12.46 6.36
N ILE A 4 0.72 11.68 6.35
CA ILE A 4 1.63 11.61 5.20
C ILE A 4 0.93 10.98 4.00
N ILE A 5 0.19 9.87 4.20
CA ILE A 5 -0.55 9.19 3.13
C ILE A 5 -1.54 10.17 2.48
N ASN A 6 -2.36 10.86 3.28
CA ASN A 6 -3.34 11.82 2.78
C ASN A 6 -2.68 13.00 2.07
N ALA A 7 -1.55 13.49 2.57
CA ALA A 7 -0.81 14.58 1.95
C ALA A 7 -0.24 14.19 0.58
N ILE A 8 0.31 12.97 0.45
CA ILE A 8 0.86 12.46 -0.81
C ILE A 8 -0.24 12.17 -1.83
N GLU A 9 -1.34 11.54 -1.40
CA GLU A 9 -2.53 11.31 -2.23
C GLU A 9 -3.03 12.63 -2.83
N LYS A 10 -3.19 13.66 -2.00
CA LYS A 10 -3.61 15.00 -2.47
C LYS A 10 -2.58 15.67 -3.37
N LYS A 11 -1.29 15.70 -2.97
CA LYS A 11 -0.25 16.44 -3.69
C LYS A 11 0.09 15.85 -5.06
N LEU A 12 0.01 14.52 -5.19
CA LEU A 12 0.29 13.84 -6.45
C LEU A 12 -0.99 13.54 -7.26
N GLY A 13 -2.17 13.90 -6.76
CA GLY A 13 -3.45 13.64 -7.44
C GLY A 13 -3.73 12.14 -7.60
N LEU A 14 -3.35 11.32 -6.61
CA LEU A 14 -3.56 9.88 -6.65
C LEU A 14 -5.05 9.55 -6.46
N THR A 15 -5.51 8.50 -7.12
CA THR A 15 -6.86 7.98 -6.89
C THR A 15 -6.96 7.29 -5.54
N SER A 16 -8.18 7.17 -5.00
CA SER A 16 -8.43 6.42 -3.77
C SER A 16 -7.92 4.98 -3.86
N GLU A 17 -8.03 4.35 -5.03
CA GLU A 17 -7.55 2.98 -5.26
C GLU A 17 -6.01 2.89 -5.20
N GLN A 18 -5.29 3.91 -5.68
CA GLN A 18 -3.83 3.97 -5.58
C GLN A 18 -3.35 4.19 -4.15
N ALA A 19 -4.10 4.94 -3.34
CA ALA A 19 -3.79 5.17 -1.92
C ALA A 19 -4.26 4.03 -0.99
N GLU A 20 -5.22 3.21 -1.44
CA GLU A 20 -5.83 2.11 -0.68
C GLU A 20 -4.81 1.16 -0.04
N PRO A 21 -3.76 0.66 -0.74
CA PRO A 21 -2.78 -0.25 -0.13
C PRO A 21 -2.10 0.36 1.09
N SER A 22 -1.76 1.65 1.03
CA SER A 22 -1.14 2.37 2.14
C SER A 22 -2.10 2.54 3.32
N LYS A 23 -3.36 2.88 3.04
CA LYS A 23 -4.41 3.04 4.07
C LYS A 23 -4.72 1.71 4.77
N MET A 24 -4.93 0.65 4.00
CA MET A 24 -5.26 -0.68 4.53
C MET A 24 -4.08 -1.29 5.29
N THR A 25 -2.86 -1.15 4.78
CA THR A 25 -1.65 -1.60 5.49
C THR A 25 -1.52 -0.90 6.83
N LEU A 26 -1.66 0.44 6.85
CA LEU A 26 -1.59 1.20 8.09
C LEU A 26 -2.71 0.81 9.07
N TYR A 27 -3.93 0.58 8.57
CA TYR A 27 -5.06 0.14 9.40
C TYR A 27 -4.81 -1.22 10.03
N ARG A 28 -4.34 -2.21 9.24
CA ARG A 28 -4.18 -3.59 9.70
C ARG A 28 -2.93 -3.80 10.55
N PHE A 29 -1.79 -3.29 10.11
CA PHE A 29 -0.48 -3.61 10.69
C PHE A 29 0.13 -2.44 11.48
N GLY A 30 -0.52 -1.27 11.47
CA GLY A 30 0.10 -0.06 11.98
C GLY A 30 1.27 0.40 11.12
N ASN A 31 2.11 1.26 11.69
CA ASN A 31 3.34 1.69 11.05
C ASN A 31 4.48 0.73 11.43
N THR A 32 4.75 -0.27 10.57
CA THR A 32 5.84 -1.23 10.79
C THR A 32 7.20 -0.70 10.31
N SER A 33 7.40 0.62 10.36
CA SER A 33 8.58 1.29 9.82
C SER A 33 8.74 0.99 8.32
N VAL A 34 9.98 0.89 7.84
CA VAL A 34 10.35 0.69 6.44
C VAL A 34 9.75 -0.57 5.81
N SER A 35 9.37 -1.59 6.60
CA SER A 35 8.77 -2.81 6.04
C SER A 35 7.34 -2.62 5.54
N SER A 36 6.68 -1.51 5.91
CA SER A 36 5.30 -1.20 5.49
C SER A 36 5.12 -1.22 3.97
N ILE A 37 6.13 -0.84 3.19
CA ILE A 37 6.06 -0.81 1.71
C ILE A 37 5.89 -2.21 1.10
N TRP A 38 6.43 -3.25 1.76
CA TRP A 38 6.31 -4.63 1.30
C TRP A 38 4.93 -5.20 1.61
N TYR A 39 4.36 -4.87 2.78
CA TYR A 39 2.97 -5.20 3.09
C TYR A 39 1.99 -4.52 2.10
N GLN A 40 2.28 -3.29 1.67
CA GLN A 40 1.49 -2.62 0.64
C GLN A 40 1.59 -3.33 -0.71
N LEU A 41 2.79 -3.78 -1.12
CA LEU A 41 2.96 -4.54 -2.36
C LEU A 41 2.20 -5.87 -2.29
N CYS A 42 2.33 -6.61 -1.19
CA CYS A 42 1.58 -7.85 -0.97
C CYS A 42 0.05 -7.62 -0.97
N TYR A 43 -0.42 -6.45 -0.54
CA TYR A 43 -1.84 -6.08 -0.64
C TYR A 43 -2.28 -6.01 -2.10
N ILE A 44 -1.52 -5.31 -2.96
CA ILE A 44 -1.82 -5.18 -4.39
C ILE A 44 -1.84 -6.56 -5.06
N GLU A 45 -0.85 -7.40 -4.73
CA GLU A 45 -0.78 -8.80 -5.19
C GLU A 45 -2.01 -9.60 -4.75
N ALA A 46 -2.38 -9.53 -3.47
CA ALA A 46 -3.50 -10.28 -2.93
C ALA A 46 -4.86 -9.81 -3.47
N LYS A 47 -4.98 -8.53 -3.86
CA LYS A 47 -6.17 -8.02 -4.58
C LYS A 47 -6.22 -8.47 -6.05
N GLY A 48 -5.17 -9.14 -6.55
CA GLY A 48 -5.07 -9.54 -7.96
C GLY A 48 -4.94 -8.35 -8.91
N ARG A 49 -4.45 -7.21 -8.42
CA ARG A 49 -4.36 -5.94 -9.18
C ARG A 49 -3.02 -5.75 -9.87
N MET A 50 -2.09 -6.71 -9.77
CA MET A 50 -0.78 -6.65 -10.42
C MET A 50 -0.66 -7.76 -11.46
N LYS A 51 -0.44 -7.38 -12.72
CA LYS A 51 -0.26 -8.26 -13.88
C LYS A 51 1.13 -8.08 -14.48
N LYS A 52 1.58 -9.04 -15.29
CA LYS A 52 2.85 -8.91 -16.01
C LYS A 52 2.85 -7.64 -16.87
N GLY A 53 3.91 -6.85 -16.76
CA GLY A 53 4.07 -5.58 -17.46
C GLY A 53 3.66 -4.35 -16.66
N ASP A 54 2.81 -4.51 -15.63
CA ASP A 54 2.39 -3.42 -14.76
C ASP A 54 3.57 -2.80 -14.02
N ARG A 55 3.41 -1.53 -13.63
CA ARG A 55 4.42 -0.78 -12.87
C ARG A 55 3.86 -0.37 -11.52
N VAL A 56 4.68 -0.51 -10.48
CA VAL A 56 4.37 -0.04 -9.13
C VAL A 56 5.41 1.01 -8.73
N TRP A 57 4.93 2.19 -8.36
CA TRP A 57 5.78 3.24 -7.81
C TRP A 57 5.70 3.23 -6.28
N GLN A 58 6.82 2.92 -5.63
CA GLN A 58 6.94 2.98 -4.18
C GLN A 58 7.63 4.27 -3.76
N ILE A 59 7.02 4.96 -2.80
CA ILE A 59 7.55 6.17 -2.18
C ILE A 59 7.61 5.92 -0.68
N ALA A 60 8.80 5.99 -0.10
CA ALA A 60 9.04 5.75 1.31
C ALA A 60 9.63 7.01 1.97
N TYR A 61 9.07 7.40 3.12
CA TYR A 61 9.54 8.52 3.94
C TYR A 61 10.19 8.00 5.21
N GLY A 62 11.40 8.49 5.50
CA GLY A 62 12.16 8.19 6.72
C GLY A 62 12.39 9.42 7.59
N SER A 63 13.06 9.22 8.73
CA SER A 63 13.47 10.31 9.62
C SER A 63 14.42 11.29 8.91
N GLY A 64 14.23 12.59 9.13
CA GLY A 64 15.14 13.64 8.66
C GLY A 64 14.97 14.03 7.19
N PHE A 65 13.73 14.21 6.73
CA PHE A 65 13.37 14.62 5.36
C PHE A 65 13.82 13.69 4.23
N LYS A 66 14.22 12.45 4.56
CA LYS A 66 14.62 11.45 3.57
C LYS A 66 13.39 10.89 2.86
N CYS A 67 13.43 10.92 1.53
CA CYS A 67 12.44 10.32 0.66
C CYS A 67 13.17 9.37 -0.31
N ASN A 68 12.76 8.11 -0.34
CA ASN A 68 13.24 7.12 -1.29
C ASN A 68 12.11 6.79 -2.26
N SER A 69 12.45 6.67 -3.55
CA SER A 69 11.49 6.40 -4.63
C SER A 69 12.04 5.31 -5.54
N VAL A 70 11.23 4.28 -5.80
CA VAL A 70 11.59 3.18 -6.70
C VAL A 70 10.39 2.82 -7.57
N VAL A 71 10.65 2.57 -8.86
CA VAL A 71 9.64 2.05 -9.80
C VAL A 71 9.98 0.59 -10.11
N TRP A 72 9.04 -0.28 -9.82
CA TRP A 72 9.11 -1.71 -10.12
C TRP A 72 8.31 -2.01 -11.38
N LYS A 73 8.75 -3.02 -12.14
CA LYS A 73 7.97 -3.62 -13.23
C LYS A 73 7.68 -5.07 -12.88
N CYS A 74 6.42 -5.48 -12.97
CA CYS A 74 6.03 -6.86 -12.81
C CYS A 74 6.53 -7.66 -14.03
N VAL A 75 7.41 -8.65 -13.82
CA VAL A 75 8.08 -9.39 -14.90
C VAL A 75 7.42 -10.73 -15.22
N SER A 76 6.50 -11.20 -14.37
CA SER A 76 5.83 -12.49 -14.49
C SER A 76 4.38 -12.41 -14.05
N GLU A 77 3.57 -13.39 -14.44
CA GLU A 77 2.22 -13.53 -13.89
C GLU A 77 2.29 -13.96 -12.42
N LEU A 78 1.40 -13.41 -11.59
CA LEU A 78 1.24 -13.85 -10.21
C LEU A 78 0.48 -15.17 -10.17
N LYS A 79 1.04 -16.16 -9.48
CA LYS A 79 0.33 -17.42 -9.25
C LYS A 79 -0.68 -17.25 -8.12
N LYS A 80 -1.92 -17.69 -8.34
CA LYS A 80 -3.06 -17.51 -7.41
C LYS A 80 -2.93 -18.30 -6.11
N ASP A 81 -2.08 -19.31 -6.08
CA ASP A 81 -1.83 -20.22 -4.95
C ASP A 81 -0.75 -19.70 -3.98
N VAL A 82 -0.02 -18.65 -4.34
CA VAL A 82 1.02 -18.07 -3.48
C VAL A 82 0.36 -17.31 -2.34
N LYS A 83 0.57 -17.81 -1.11
CA LYS A 83 0.13 -17.13 0.11
C LYS A 83 1.07 -15.99 0.48
N ASN A 84 0.51 -14.90 0.99
CA ASN A 84 1.23 -13.75 1.52
C ASN A 84 0.56 -13.23 2.81
N ALA A 85 1.06 -12.11 3.34
CA ALA A 85 0.59 -11.50 4.59
C ALA A 85 -0.91 -11.11 4.61
N TRP A 86 -1.58 -11.12 3.45
CA TRP A 86 -2.98 -10.76 3.31
C TRP A 86 -3.91 -11.94 2.99
N SER A 87 -3.37 -13.10 2.61
CA SER A 87 -4.16 -14.22 2.07
C SER A 87 -5.25 -14.74 3.00
N ASP A 88 -5.10 -14.56 4.30
CA ASP A 88 -6.07 -14.99 5.31
C ASP A 88 -7.38 -14.20 5.28
N ARG A 89 -7.34 -12.91 4.87
CA ARG A 89 -8.49 -12.00 5.02
C ARG A 89 -8.59 -10.89 3.98
N ILE A 90 -7.86 -10.96 2.86
CA ILE A 90 -7.87 -9.91 1.82
C ILE A 90 -9.27 -9.61 1.28
N HIS A 91 -10.16 -10.61 1.26
CA HIS A 91 -11.55 -10.47 0.84
C HIS A 91 -12.38 -9.51 1.72
N GLN A 92 -11.91 -9.19 2.93
CA GLN A 92 -12.56 -8.24 3.85
C GLN A 92 -12.15 -6.79 3.60
N TYR A 93 -11.24 -6.53 2.66
CA TYR A 93 -10.70 -5.21 2.37
C TYR A 93 -11.12 -4.71 0.98
N PRO A 94 -11.27 -3.39 0.78
CA PRO A 94 -11.02 -2.32 1.75
C PRO A 94 -12.12 -2.23 2.82
N VAL A 95 -11.74 -1.74 3.99
CA VAL A 95 -12.68 -1.33 5.05
C VAL A 95 -12.77 0.19 5.08
N GLU A 96 -13.90 0.72 5.52
CA GLU A 96 -13.99 2.13 5.84
C GLU A 96 -13.12 2.43 7.07
N VAL A 97 -12.11 3.28 6.91
CA VAL A 97 -11.21 3.66 8.01
C VAL A 97 -11.77 4.91 8.65
N PRO A 98 -12.21 4.85 9.93
CA PRO A 98 -12.75 6.02 10.61
C PRO A 98 -11.78 7.19 10.59
N ASN A 99 -12.32 8.39 10.38
CA ASN A 99 -11.58 9.61 10.67
C ASN A 99 -11.55 9.83 12.18
N LEU A 100 -10.62 9.17 12.86
CA LEU A 100 -10.24 9.54 14.23
C LEU A 100 -9.53 10.90 14.19
N LEU A 101 -10.33 11.95 14.07
CA LEU A 101 -10.08 13.36 14.34
C LEU A 101 -11.38 13.96 14.90
N ASP A 102 -11.89 13.37 15.98
CA ASP A 102 -12.94 13.97 16.82
C ASP A 102 -12.49 13.86 18.28
N TYR A 103 -11.38 14.51 18.65
CA TYR A 103 -11.07 15.04 19.98
C TYR A 103 -9.97 16.10 19.86
#